data_AF-M4DBT6-F1
#
_entry.id   AF-M4DBT6-F1
#
_cell.length_a   1.000
_cell.length_b   1.000
_cell.length_c   1.000
_cell.angle_alpha   90.00
_cell.angle_beta   90.00
_cell.angle_gamma   90.00
#
_symmetry.space_group_name_H-M   'P 1'
#
loop_
_entity.id
_entity.type
_entity.pdbx_description
1 polymer ?
#
loop_
_entity_poly.entity_id
_entity_poly.type
_entity_poly.pdbx_seq_one_letter_code
_entity_poly.pdbx_strand_id
1 'polypeptide(L)' 'MNPKRGFADADADALRGQVQSGLVDASWKSSREEMGFGWSLHRREGTQIMHGSSAEAPMNSTLEAEAIALLNKWAD' A
#
# COMPACT_ATOMS: atom_id res chain seq x y z
N MET A 1 11.45 -6.15 24.95
CA MET A 1 10.54 -6.38 23.82
C MET A 1 9.99 -5.04 23.37
N ASN A 2 10.51 -4.52 22.25
CA ASN A 2 9.88 -3.52 21.37
C ASN A 2 10.80 -3.34 20.14
N PRO A 3 10.63 -4.09 19.03
CA PRO A 3 11.50 -3.94 17.88
C PRO A 3 10.94 -2.83 16.98
N LYS A 4 11.11 -1.57 17.40
CA LYS A 4 10.87 -0.39 16.54
C LYS A 4 12.22 0.25 16.22
N ARG A 5 12.94 -0.35 15.27
CA ARG A 5 14.01 0.26 14.46
C ARG A 5 14.73 -0.84 13.69
N GLY A 6 14.51 -0.90 12.40
CA GLY A 6 15.31 -1.72 11.50
C GLY A 6 14.46 -2.28 10.38
N PHE A 7 14.10 -1.44 9.41
CA PHE A 7 13.75 -1.84 8.03
C PHE A 7 13.55 -0.64 7.11
N ALA A 8 13.50 0.60 7.64
CA ALA A 8 13.24 1.79 6.84
C ALA A 8 14.34 2.16 5.81
N ASP A 9 15.58 1.69 5.97
CA ASP A 9 16.70 2.13 5.11
C ASP A 9 17.41 1.00 4.35
N ALA A 10 17.15 -0.26 4.70
CA ALA A 10 17.72 -1.42 4.01
C ALA A 10 16.58 -2.14 3.28
N ASP A 11 16.33 -1.78 2.01
CA ASP A 11 15.74 -2.63 0.94
C ASP A 11 15.21 -1.81 -0.24
N ALA A 12 14.93 -0.52 -0.06
CA ALA A 12 14.44 0.33 -1.15
C ALA A 12 15.44 0.46 -2.31
N ASP A 13 16.75 0.53 -2.01
CA ASP A 13 17.81 0.58 -3.01
C ASP A 13 18.14 -0.79 -3.64
N ALA A 14 17.88 -1.90 -2.95
CA ALA A 14 18.05 -3.25 -3.51
C ALA A 14 16.96 -3.60 -4.54
N LEU A 15 15.78 -2.98 -4.38
CA LEU A 15 14.65 -3.10 -5.29
C LEU A 15 14.67 -2.08 -6.45
N ARG A 16 15.50 -1.04 -6.36
CA ARG A 16 15.72 -0.09 -7.48
C ARG A 16 16.24 -0.84 -8.70
N GLY A 17 15.40 -0.94 -9.72
CA GLY A 17 15.71 -1.60 -10.99
C GLY A 17 15.10 -2.99 -11.19
N GLN A 18 14.52 -3.60 -10.15
CA GLN A 18 13.80 -4.89 -10.26
C GLN A 18 12.28 -4.74 -10.20
N VAL A 19 11.80 -3.67 -9.57
CA VAL A 19 10.38 -3.34 -9.43
C VAL A 19 9.90 -2.57 -10.65
N GLN A 20 8.85 -3.07 -11.30
CA GLN A 20 8.30 -2.47 -12.52
C GLN A 20 6.94 -1.82 -12.27
N SER A 21 6.10 -2.42 -11.43
CA SER A 21 4.73 -1.95 -11.23
C SER A 21 4.23 -2.19 -9.81
N GLY A 22 3.50 -1.21 -9.29
CA GLY A 22 2.70 -1.33 -8.09
C GLY A 22 1.22 -1.24 -8.46
N LEU A 23 0.42 -2.18 -7.97
CA LEU A 23 -1.03 -2.13 -8.05
C LEU A 23 -1.58 -1.71 -6.69
N VAL A 24 -2.61 -0.88 -6.72
CA VAL A 24 -3.34 -0.40 -5.54
C VAL A 24 -4.80 -0.37 -5.92
N ASP A 25 -5.66 -0.79 -4.99
CA ASP A 25 -7.10 -0.75 -5.15
C ASP A 25 -7.74 -0.41 -3.80
N ALA A 26 -8.70 0.52 -3.82
CA ALA A 26 -9.44 0.92 -2.64
C ALA A 26 -10.87 0.38 -2.67
N SER A 27 -11.35 -0.03 -1.50
CA SER A 27 -12.74 -0.39 -1.26
C SER A 27 -13.38 0.63 -0.32
N TRP A 28 -14.42 1.30 -0.81
CA TRP A 28 -15.20 2.27 -0.05
C TRP A 28 -16.69 2.09 -0.31
N LYS A 29 -17.49 2.22 0.74
CA LYS A 29 -18.93 1.97 0.70
C LYS A 29 -19.76 3.17 1.14
N SER A 30 -19.35 3.87 2.19
CA SER A 30 -20.04 5.05 2.70
C SER A 30 -19.13 5.90 3.59
N SER A 31 -19.50 7.15 3.83
CA SER A 31 -18.74 8.07 4.69
C SER A 31 -18.82 7.79 6.19
N ARG A 32 -19.43 6.66 6.57
CA ARG A 32 -19.58 6.23 7.96
C ARG A 32 -18.77 4.99 8.29
N GLU A 33 -18.30 4.29 7.26
CA GLU A 33 -17.51 3.07 7.38
C GLU A 33 -16.06 3.42 7.03
N GLU A 34 -15.12 2.75 7.71
CA GLU A 34 -13.71 2.79 7.31
C GLU A 34 -13.57 2.30 5.87
N MET A 35 -12.61 2.87 5.15
CA MET A 35 -12.24 2.36 3.84
C MET A 35 -11.20 1.25 4.03
N GLY A 36 -11.23 0.26 3.14
CA GLY A 36 -10.17 -0.73 3.02
C GLY A 36 -9.34 -0.46 1.78
N PHE A 37 -8.08 -0.87 1.76
CA PHE A 37 -7.28 -0.87 0.54
C PHE A 37 -6.29 -2.02 0.52
N GLY A 38 -5.98 -2.48 -0.69
CA GLY A 38 -4.99 -3.51 -0.97
C GLY A 38 -3.92 -2.98 -1.91
N TRP A 39 -2.70 -3.48 -1.77
CA TRP A 39 -1.61 -3.16 -2.67
C TRP A 39 -0.72 -4.38 -2.93
N SER A 40 -0.03 -4.36 -4.07
CA SER A 40 0.95 -5.39 -4.43
C SER A 40 2.05 -4.82 -5.32
N LEU A 41 3.27 -5.33 -5.13
CA LEU A 41 4.46 -4.96 -5.88
C LEU A 41 4.88 -6.12 -6.77
N HIS A 42 5.21 -5.83 -8.02
CA HIS A 42 5.59 -6.84 -8.99
C HIS A 42 6.95 -6.54 -9.63
N ARG A 43 7.67 -7.62 -9.92
CA ARG A 43 8.80 -7.59 -10.84
C ARG A 43 8.33 -7.32 -12.26
N ARG A 44 9.27 -6.97 -13.13
CA ARG A 44 9.03 -6.78 -14.57
C ARG A 44 8.34 -7.96 -15.23
N GLU A 45 8.66 -9.18 -14.80
CA GLU A 45 8.11 -10.42 -15.36
C GLU A 45 6.68 -10.72 -14.84
N GLY A 46 6.10 -9.83 -14.05
CA GLY A 46 4.78 -10.00 -13.45
C GLY A 46 4.76 -10.86 -12.18
N THR A 47 5.93 -11.24 -11.65
CA THR A 47 6.01 -11.99 -10.39
C THR A 47 5.76 -11.04 -9.21
N GLN A 48 4.79 -11.35 -8.36
CA GLN A 48 4.52 -10.61 -7.13
C GLN A 48 5.68 -10.76 -6.15
N ILE A 49 6.22 -9.65 -5.67
CA ILE A 49 7.31 -9.57 -4.69
C ILE A 49 6.74 -9.49 -3.28
N MET A 50 5.77 -8.61 -3.10
CA MET A 50 5.16 -8.31 -1.81
C MET A 50 3.75 -7.77 -2.03
N HIS A 51 2.93 -7.86 -0.99
CA HIS A 51 1.58 -7.34 -0.98
C HIS A 51 1.20 -6.98 0.45
N GLY A 52 0.15 -6.17 0.58
CA GLY A 52 -0.41 -5.81 1.86
C GLY A 52 -1.82 -5.29 1.70
N SER A 53 -2.45 -5.08 2.84
CA SER A 53 -3.79 -4.48 2.93
C SER A 53 -3.91 -3.80 4.27
N SER A 54 -4.63 -2.69 4.29
CA SER A 54 -4.92 -1.96 5.52
C SER A 54 -6.29 -1.30 5.43
N ALA A 55 -6.66 -0.59 6.50
CA ALA A 55 -7.87 0.20 6.58
C ALA A 55 -7.53 1.60 7.07
N GLU A 56 -8.29 2.58 6.59
CA GLU A 56 -8.14 3.98 6.97
C GLU A 56 -9.46 4.56 7.44
N ALA A 57 -9.35 5.69 8.15
CA ALA A 57 -10.48 6.42 8.69
C ALA A 57 -11.56 6.69 7.61
N PRO A 58 -12.84 6.83 8.00
CA PRO A 58 -13.93 7.08 7.06
C PRO A 58 -13.66 8.27 6.13
N MET A 59 -13.92 8.07 4.84
CA MET A 59 -13.70 9.07 3.77
C MET A 59 -15.00 9.44 3.09
N ASN A 60 -15.01 10.55 2.34
CA ASN A 60 -16.23 11.11 1.80
C ASN A 60 -16.55 10.63 0.38
N SER A 61 -15.58 10.00 -0.30
CA SER A 61 -15.76 9.55 -1.68
C SER A 61 -14.80 8.42 -2.07
N THR A 62 -15.16 7.70 -3.13
CA THR A 62 -14.29 6.71 -3.77
C THR A 62 -12.98 7.33 -4.28
N LEU A 63 -13.00 8.55 -4.81
CA LEU A 63 -11.77 9.20 -5.31
C LEU A 63 -10.79 9.51 -4.17
N GLU A 64 -11.30 10.00 -3.04
CA GLU A 64 -10.50 10.24 -1.84
C GLU A 64 -9.89 8.93 -1.33
N ALA A 65 -10.68 7.86 -1.32
CA ALA A 65 -10.23 6.53 -0.93
C ALA A 65 -9.05 6.02 -1.78
N GLU A 66 -9.16 6.11 -3.12
CA GLU A 66 -8.07 5.74 -4.03
C GLU A 66 -6.81 6.59 -3.84
N ALA A 67 -6.98 7.90 -3.63
CA ALA A 67 -5.86 8.81 -3.43
C ALA A 67 -5.10 8.49 -2.13
N ILE A 68 -5.81 8.20 -1.04
CA ILE A 68 -5.19 7.80 0.23
C ILE A 68 -4.53 6.43 0.12
N ALA A 69 -5.18 5.46 -0.53
CA ALA A 69 -4.58 4.15 -0.77
C ALA A 69 -3.22 4.28 -1.51
N LEU A 70 -3.14 5.15 -2.52
CA LEU A 70 -1.89 5.41 -3.25
C LEU A 70 -0.79 6.02 -2.38
N LEU A 71 -1.15 6.88 -1.42
CA LEU A 71 -0.23 7.53 -0.48
C LEU A 71 0.25 6.58 0.61
N ASN A 72 -0.64 5.72 1.12
CA ASN A 72 -0.40 4.93 2.33
C ASN A 72 -0.02 3.47 2.09
N LYS A 73 0.11 3.01 0.83
CA LYS A 73 0.47 1.64 0.44
C LYS A 73 1.80 1.05 0.99
N TRP A 74 2.50 1.76 1.87
CA TRP A 74 3.76 1.32 2.49
C TRP A 74 3.91 1.77 3.95
N ALA A 75 2.82 2.21 4.61
CA ALA A 75 2.89 2.91 5.89
C ALA A 75 2.92 2.01 7.14
N ASP A 76 3.00 0.68 6.98
CA ASP A 76 2.97 -0.30 8.08
C ASP A 76 4.36 -0.61 8.68
#